data_AF-A0A1F2SE09-F1
#
_entry.id   AF-A0A1F2SE09-F1
#
_cell.length_a   1.000
_cell.length_b   1.000
_cell.length_c   1.000
_cell.angle_alpha   90.00
_cell.angle_beta   90.00
_cell.angle_gamma   90.00
#
_symmetry.space_group_name_H-M   'P 1'
#
loop_
_entity.id
_entity.type
_entity.pdbx_description
1 polymer ?
#
loop_
_entity_poly.entity_id
_entity_poly.type
_entity_poly.pdbx_seq_one_letter_code
_entity_poly.pdbx_strand_id
1 'polypeptide(L)'
;MTRLGAALVAALVWTAPASAQGIPGPPASRAAQGGWQALRDGRHQVAAAAFAVAIDAEPRDPSSHLGAGLAAFLLGQPTAARHALERALTLAPGLTPASLLLGDILFRGSDIDGALRVWEEALQHAPDDRTLQARIERLRREAELHGSYYTSHGARFTVLFEGPADEALAARALEILEAAYWRASTALAAYPEQIITVILYTADQFRDITRSPQWTAGAYDGRIRVPVRGASPESQELERVLVHEFTHALVQAVAPRGVPVWLHEGLAVTFEPGGSAWAEGQLAGSTSRLPLARLTGSFASLSAADARLAYAQSAAIVTALVDRGGAAAVGAVLQDIARGDALAVAFERHFFMPYADFLAALETSVDLVR
;
A
#
# COMPACT_ATOMS: atom_id res chain seq x y z
N MET A 1 1.33 -4.14 0.03
CA MET A 1 2.40 -4.10 1.06
C MET A 1 3.71 -4.64 0.49
N THR A 2 4.79 -3.86 0.49
CA THR A 2 6.13 -4.37 0.11
C THR A 2 6.62 -5.42 1.12
N ARG A 3 7.27 -6.50 0.64
CA ARG A 3 7.69 -7.67 1.45
C ARG A 3 8.42 -7.33 2.75
N LEU A 4 9.16 -6.21 2.78
CA LEU A 4 9.93 -5.75 3.94
C LEU A 4 9.08 -5.16 5.07
N GLY A 5 8.00 -4.44 4.77
CA GLY A 5 7.09 -3.90 5.80
C GLY A 5 6.23 -4.99 6.43
N ALA A 6 5.88 -6.02 5.66
CA ALA A 6 5.17 -7.20 6.16
C ALA A 6 6.06 -8.06 7.07
N ALA A 7 7.35 -8.22 6.75
CA ALA A 7 8.29 -8.99 7.56
C ALA A 7 8.56 -8.35 8.94
N LEU A 8 8.68 -7.02 9.01
CA LEU A 8 8.85 -6.30 10.29
C LEU A 8 7.60 -6.42 11.17
N VAL A 9 6.42 -6.21 10.58
CA VAL A 9 5.14 -6.38 11.27
C VAL A 9 4.99 -7.83 11.77
N ALA A 10 5.29 -8.82 10.92
CA ALA A 10 5.23 -10.21 11.31
C ALA A 10 6.22 -10.54 12.44
N ALA A 11 7.45 -10.03 12.38
CA ALA A 11 8.45 -10.20 13.43
C ALA A 11 7.99 -9.56 14.75
N LEU A 12 7.52 -8.32 14.72
CA LEU A 12 6.97 -7.60 15.88
C LEU A 12 5.81 -8.34 16.55
N VAL A 13 4.95 -8.97 15.76
CA VAL A 13 3.81 -9.75 16.24
C VAL A 13 4.25 -11.08 16.87
N TRP A 14 5.34 -11.68 16.38
CA TRP A 14 5.82 -13.01 16.80
C TRP A 14 6.93 -13.01 17.87
N THR A 15 7.74 -11.94 17.99
CA THR A 15 8.80 -11.83 19.01
C THR A 15 8.29 -11.27 20.34
N ALA A 16 7.00 -10.97 20.45
CA ALA A 16 6.40 -10.55 21.71
C ALA A 16 6.43 -11.72 22.72
N PRO A 17 6.66 -11.46 24.03
CA PRO A 17 6.90 -12.51 25.01
C PRO A 17 5.75 -13.52 25.04
N ALA A 18 6.09 -14.79 24.81
CA ALA A 18 5.20 -15.91 25.05
C ALA A 18 4.98 -16.08 26.56
N SER A 19 3.75 -16.41 26.95
CA SER A 19 3.31 -16.46 28.33
C SER A 19 4.13 -17.46 29.17
N ALA A 20 4.60 -17.02 30.34
CA ALA A 20 4.75 -17.92 31.49
C ALA A 20 3.34 -18.16 32.06
N GLN A 21 2.81 -19.38 31.93
CA GLN A 21 1.56 -19.75 32.60
C GLN A 21 1.83 -19.88 34.12
N GLY A 22 1.11 -19.13 34.96
CA GLY A 22 1.16 -19.38 36.41
C GLY A 22 0.54 -18.33 37.33
N ILE A 23 0.69 -17.02 37.06
CA ILE A 23 0.13 -15.96 37.92
C ILE A 23 -0.26 -14.76 37.03
N PRO A 24 -1.52 -14.25 37.08
CA PRO A 24 -1.89 -13.05 36.34
C PRO A 24 -1.09 -11.85 36.86
N GLY A 25 -0.31 -11.22 35.98
CA GLY A 25 0.37 -9.96 36.27
C GLY A 25 -0.61 -8.80 36.55
N PRO A 26 -0.10 -7.60 36.88
CA PRO A 26 -0.93 -6.42 37.12
C PRO A 26 -1.89 -6.13 35.94
N PRO A 27 -3.04 -5.46 36.18
CA PRO A 27 -4.05 -5.21 35.14
C PRO A 27 -3.50 -4.61 33.85
N ALA A 28 -2.55 -3.67 33.96
CA ALA A 28 -1.86 -3.07 32.81
C ALA A 28 -1.11 -4.12 31.97
N SER A 29 -0.32 -4.99 32.63
CA SER A 29 0.41 -6.07 31.97
C SER A 29 -0.52 -7.08 31.29
N ARG A 30 -1.68 -7.40 31.89
CA ARG A 30 -2.70 -8.25 31.24
C ARG A 30 -3.33 -7.58 30.03
N ALA A 31 -3.65 -6.29 30.12
CA ALA A 31 -4.19 -5.54 28.99
C ALA A 31 -3.19 -5.48 27.83
N ALA A 32 -1.92 -5.19 28.10
CA ALA A 32 -0.85 -5.20 27.11
C ALA A 32 -0.68 -6.59 26.46
N GLN A 33 -0.66 -7.67 27.27
CA GLN A 33 -0.61 -9.05 26.75
C GLN A 33 -1.80 -9.38 25.85
N GLY A 34 -3.01 -8.99 26.26
CA GLY A 34 -4.22 -9.13 25.46
C GLY A 34 -4.13 -8.36 24.13
N GLY A 35 -3.53 -7.17 24.15
CA GLY A 35 -3.25 -6.38 22.95
C GLY A 35 -2.33 -7.09 21.97
N TRP A 36 -1.19 -7.60 22.44
CA TRP A 36 -0.26 -8.38 21.62
C TRP A 36 -0.88 -9.67 21.08
N GLN A 37 -1.70 -10.37 21.86
CA GLN A 37 -2.44 -11.53 21.38
C GLN A 37 -3.46 -11.15 20.31
N ALA A 38 -4.21 -10.08 20.50
CA ALA A 38 -5.17 -9.59 19.52
C ALA A 38 -4.47 -9.21 18.20
N LEU A 39 -3.26 -8.66 18.24
CA LEU A 39 -2.45 -8.43 17.04
C LEU A 39 -2.08 -9.74 16.33
N ARG A 40 -1.66 -10.78 17.06
CA ARG A 40 -1.40 -12.12 16.49
C ARG A 40 -2.62 -12.71 15.81
N ASP A 41 -3.80 -12.50 16.39
CA ASP A 41 -5.07 -12.99 15.88
C ASP A 41 -5.64 -12.11 14.74
N GLY A 42 -4.96 -11.03 14.34
CA GLY A 42 -5.45 -10.07 13.34
C GLY A 42 -6.61 -9.19 13.82
N ARG A 43 -6.93 -9.19 15.11
CA ARG A 43 -8.02 -8.43 15.73
C ARG A 43 -7.53 -7.03 16.11
N HIS A 44 -7.18 -6.22 15.12
CA HIS A 44 -6.48 -4.95 15.32
C HIS A 44 -7.27 -3.92 16.15
N GLN A 45 -8.60 -3.83 15.99
CA GLN A 45 -9.44 -2.95 16.83
C GLN A 45 -9.40 -3.36 18.30
N VAL A 46 -9.45 -4.67 18.56
CA VAL A 46 -9.36 -5.21 19.93
C VAL A 46 -7.98 -4.93 20.51
N ALA A 47 -6.92 -5.06 19.71
CA ALA A 47 -5.57 -4.71 20.12
C ALA A 47 -5.44 -3.24 20.51
N ALA A 48 -5.96 -2.33 19.67
CA ALA A 48 -5.93 -0.89 19.94
C ALA A 48 -6.64 -0.54 21.27
N ALA A 49 -7.82 -1.12 21.52
CA ALA A 49 -8.55 -0.93 22.78
C ALA A 49 -7.77 -1.48 23.99
N ALA A 50 -7.15 -2.65 23.85
CA ALA A 50 -6.37 -3.26 24.93
C ALA A 50 -5.11 -2.44 25.27
N PHE A 51 -4.40 -1.91 24.27
CA PHE A 51 -3.26 -1.03 24.51
C PHE A 51 -3.68 0.33 25.08
N ALA A 52 -4.86 0.86 24.73
CA ALA A 52 -5.38 2.07 25.37
C ALA A 52 -5.58 1.87 26.88
N VAL A 53 -6.15 0.73 27.29
CA VAL A 53 -6.27 0.36 28.72
C VAL A 53 -4.90 0.18 29.38
N ALA A 54 -3.95 -0.44 28.69
CA ALA A 54 -2.60 -0.62 29.22
C ALA A 54 -1.87 0.73 29.43
N ILE A 55 -2.01 1.66 28.48
CA ILE A 55 -1.43 3.01 28.55
C ILE A 55 -2.08 3.85 29.66
N ASP A 56 -3.39 3.76 29.86
CA ASP A 56 -4.08 4.47 30.95
C ASP A 56 -3.57 4.02 32.32
N ALA A 57 -3.34 2.72 32.49
CA ALA A 57 -2.84 2.14 33.73
C ALA A 57 -1.33 2.38 33.94
N GLU A 58 -0.52 2.29 32.89
CA GLU A 58 0.94 2.50 32.92
C GLU A 58 1.42 3.41 31.76
N PRO A 59 1.27 4.75 31.88
CA PRO A 59 1.53 5.69 30.78
C PRO A 59 2.99 5.76 30.30
N ARG A 60 3.91 5.18 31.08
CA ARG A 60 5.36 5.20 30.85
C ARG A 60 5.91 3.88 30.31
N ASP A 61 5.06 2.90 30.01
CA ASP A 61 5.51 1.65 29.37
C ASP A 61 5.70 1.85 27.85
N PRO A 62 6.94 1.86 27.34
CA PRO A 62 7.20 2.02 25.90
C PRO A 62 6.64 0.85 25.06
N SER A 63 6.49 -0.35 25.63
CA SER A 63 5.96 -1.52 24.91
C SER A 63 4.49 -1.34 24.55
N SER A 64 3.68 -0.82 25.48
CA SER A 64 2.27 -0.51 25.23
C SER A 64 2.08 0.59 24.18
N HIS A 65 2.95 1.61 24.16
CA HIS A 65 2.95 2.63 23.10
C HIS A 65 3.38 2.07 21.74
N LEU A 66 4.38 1.19 21.68
CA LEU A 66 4.75 0.46 20.46
C LEU A 66 3.58 -0.40 19.96
N GLY A 67 2.93 -1.15 20.85
CA GLY A 67 1.77 -1.98 20.53
C GLY A 67 0.60 -1.16 19.99
N ALA A 68 0.29 -0.02 20.62
CA ALA A 68 -0.71 0.93 20.13
C ALA A 68 -0.34 1.48 18.74
N GLY A 69 0.93 1.85 18.54
CA GLY A 69 1.44 2.32 17.26
C GLY A 69 1.32 1.27 16.15
N LEU A 70 1.63 0.01 16.45
CA LEU A 70 1.47 -1.11 15.54
C LEU A 70 0.00 -1.40 15.23
N ALA A 71 -0.88 -1.37 16.23
CA ALA A 71 -2.33 -1.55 16.03
C ALA A 71 -2.91 -0.42 15.18
N ALA A 72 -2.59 0.83 15.48
CA ALA A 72 -3.02 2.00 14.71
C ALA A 72 -2.47 1.94 13.27
N PHE A 73 -1.21 1.52 13.10
CA PHE A 73 -0.67 1.25 11.76
C PHE A 73 -1.57 0.22 11.10
N LEU A 74 -1.77 -0.97 11.67
CA LEU A 74 -2.61 -2.04 11.11
C LEU A 74 -4.09 -1.70 10.89
N LEU A 75 -4.59 -0.61 11.45
CA LEU A 75 -5.92 -0.06 11.20
C LEU A 75 -5.94 1.02 10.09
N GLY A 76 -4.79 1.38 9.54
CA GLY A 76 -4.69 2.39 8.49
C GLY A 76 -4.73 3.81 9.05
N GLN A 77 -4.32 3.99 10.30
CA GLN A 77 -4.34 5.28 11.01
C GLN A 77 -2.90 5.80 11.19
N PRO A 78 -2.22 6.28 10.12
CA PRO A 78 -0.80 6.62 10.15
C PRO A 78 -0.48 7.74 11.14
N THR A 79 -1.37 8.72 11.33
CA THR A 79 -1.17 9.82 12.29
C THR A 79 -1.19 9.31 13.73
N ALA A 80 -2.15 8.46 14.08
CA ALA A 80 -2.23 7.84 15.41
C ALA A 80 -1.03 6.91 15.66
N ALA A 81 -0.64 6.14 14.63
CA ALA A 81 0.53 5.27 14.68
C ALA A 81 1.81 6.06 14.95
N ARG A 82 2.03 7.15 14.21
CA ARG A 82 3.16 8.06 14.39
C ARG A 82 3.24 8.58 15.82
N HIS A 83 2.15 9.15 16.33
CA HIS A 83 2.12 9.73 17.68
C HIS A 83 2.45 8.69 18.76
N ALA A 84 1.87 7.48 18.68
CA ALA A 84 2.16 6.41 19.62
C ALA A 84 3.62 5.93 19.55
N LEU A 85 4.21 5.85 18.36
CA LEU A 85 5.61 5.45 18.19
C LEU A 85 6.59 6.53 18.66
N GLU A 86 6.31 7.81 18.39
CA GLU A 86 7.09 8.93 18.93
C GLU A 86 7.07 8.92 20.47
N ARG A 87 5.92 8.59 21.08
CA ARG A 87 5.81 8.38 22.53
C ARG A 87 6.63 7.19 23.02
N ALA A 88 6.62 6.07 22.30
CA ALA A 88 7.44 4.91 22.63
C ALA A 88 8.94 5.25 22.60
N LEU A 89 9.40 6.00 21.60
CA LEU A 89 10.79 6.41 21.45
C LEU A 89 11.21 7.50 22.45
N THR A 90 10.29 8.38 22.85
CA THR A 90 10.55 9.34 23.95
C THR A 90 10.83 8.60 25.26
N LEU A 91 10.13 7.49 25.51
CA LEU A 91 10.30 6.67 26.72
C LEU A 91 11.50 5.73 26.63
N ALA A 92 11.80 5.21 25.45
CA ALA A 92 12.91 4.31 25.17
C ALA A 92 13.53 4.59 23.77
N PRO A 93 14.52 5.50 23.68
CA PRO A 93 15.14 5.90 22.40
C PRO A 93 15.78 4.74 21.62
N GLY A 94 16.28 3.73 22.32
CA GLY A 94 16.85 2.52 21.72
C GLY A 94 15.85 1.43 21.34
N LEU A 95 14.54 1.72 21.36
CA LEU A 95 13.51 0.74 20.96
C LEU A 95 13.47 0.59 19.44
N THR A 96 14.46 -0.12 18.90
CA THR A 96 14.66 -0.35 17.46
C THR A 96 13.38 -0.71 16.69
N PRO A 97 12.48 -1.58 17.20
CA PRO A 97 11.27 -1.90 16.45
C PRO A 97 10.30 -0.71 16.29
N ALA A 98 10.26 0.22 17.26
CA ALA A 98 9.48 1.45 17.14
C ALA A 98 10.09 2.39 16.10
N SER A 99 11.42 2.55 16.07
CA SER A 99 12.11 3.37 15.07
C SER A 99 11.97 2.82 13.66
N LEU A 100 12.08 1.50 13.50
CA LEU A 100 11.87 0.85 12.20
C LEU A 100 10.46 1.11 11.67
N LEU A 101 9.43 0.94 12.51
CA LEU A 101 8.05 1.17 12.11
C LEU A 101 7.75 2.67 11.86
N LEU A 102 8.26 3.57 12.71
CA LEU A 102 8.08 5.01 12.54
C LEU A 102 8.73 5.48 11.25
N GLY A 103 9.99 5.11 11.00
CA GLY A 103 10.66 5.47 9.75
C GLY A 103 9.97 4.88 8.51
N ASP A 104 9.38 3.68 8.61
CA ASP A 104 8.55 3.11 7.52
C ASP A 104 7.30 3.94 7.23
N ILE A 105 6.64 4.45 8.28
CA ILE A 105 5.47 5.32 8.16
C ILE A 105 5.87 6.67 7.54
N LEU A 106 6.97 7.26 8.01
CA LEU A 106 7.49 8.53 7.49
C LEU A 106 7.91 8.41 6.01
N PHE A 107 8.64 7.34 5.67
CA PHE A 107 9.06 7.07 4.29
C PHE A 107 7.86 6.95 3.33
N ARG A 108 6.81 6.22 3.74
CA ARG A 108 5.58 6.07 2.94
C ARG A 108 4.78 7.36 2.84
N GLY A 109 4.86 8.21 3.86
CA GLY A 109 4.28 9.56 3.86
C GLY A 109 5.14 10.60 3.14
N SER A 110 6.15 10.18 2.38
CA SER A 110 7.12 11.05 1.69
C SER A 110 7.98 11.95 2.57
N ASP A 111 7.97 11.78 3.90
CA ASP A 111 8.89 12.44 4.84
C ASP A 111 10.21 11.65 4.91
N ILE A 112 11.01 11.80 3.85
CA ILE A 112 12.29 11.09 3.70
C ILE A 112 13.30 11.50 4.76
N ASP A 113 13.43 12.80 5.00
CA ASP A 113 14.38 13.31 5.97
C ASP A 113 14.00 12.86 7.38
N GLY A 114 12.70 12.85 7.70
CA GLY A 114 12.19 12.28 8.94
C GLY A 114 12.50 10.79 9.09
N ALA A 115 12.24 10.00 8.03
CA ALA A 115 12.55 8.58 8.05
C ALA A 115 14.05 8.31 8.27
N LEU A 116 14.92 9.04 7.56
CA LEU A 116 16.36 8.90 7.69
C LEU A 116 16.84 9.27 9.09
N ARG A 117 16.40 10.42 9.64
CA ARG A 117 16.75 10.85 11.00
C ARG A 117 16.38 9.79 12.05
N VAL A 118 15.14 9.28 12.00
CA VAL A 118 14.65 8.28 12.96
C VAL A 118 15.47 6.98 12.90
N TRP A 119 15.80 6.51 11.69
CA TRP A 119 16.62 5.30 11.55
C TRP A 119 18.07 5.53 11.96
N GLU A 120 18.66 6.68 11.63
CA GLU A 120 20.04 7.03 12.02
C GLU A 120 20.20 7.15 13.54
N GLU A 121 19.26 7.79 14.22
CA GLU A 121 19.22 7.85 15.68
C GLU A 121 19.13 6.44 16.28
N ALA A 122 18.25 5.60 15.76
CA ALA A 122 18.12 4.22 16.22
C ALA A 122 19.40 3.39 15.99
N LEU A 123 20.13 3.66 14.91
CA LEU A 123 21.39 2.97 14.61
C LEU A 123 22.49 3.33 15.62
N GLN A 124 22.43 4.50 16.28
CA GLN A 124 23.35 4.83 17.37
C GLN A 124 23.15 3.90 18.59
N HIS A 125 21.92 3.42 18.81
CA HIS A 125 21.58 2.49 19.88
C HIS A 125 21.75 1.02 19.50
N ALA A 126 21.66 0.69 18.21
CA ALA A 126 21.83 -0.66 17.68
C ALA A 126 22.76 -0.67 16.45
N PRO A 127 24.08 -0.43 16.61
CA PRO A 127 25.00 -0.23 15.49
C PRO A 127 25.09 -1.42 14.53
N ASP A 128 24.86 -2.64 15.03
CA ASP A 128 24.93 -3.89 14.26
C ASP A 128 23.59 -4.33 13.65
N ASP A 129 22.52 -3.52 13.80
CA ASP A 129 21.22 -3.86 13.22
C ASP A 129 21.24 -3.74 11.69
N ARG A 130 21.33 -4.90 11.03
CA ARG A 130 21.39 -4.99 9.57
C ARG A 130 20.15 -4.44 8.87
N THR A 131 19.00 -4.42 9.54
CA THR A 131 17.76 -3.89 8.94
C THR A 131 17.86 -2.37 8.87
N LEU A 132 18.22 -1.71 9.96
CA LEU A 132 18.45 -0.27 10.00
C LEU A 132 19.53 0.14 9.00
N GLN A 133 20.69 -0.53 9.01
CA GLN A 133 21.77 -0.27 8.05
C GLN A 133 21.26 -0.38 6.60
N ALA A 134 20.52 -1.45 6.27
CA ALA A 134 20.00 -1.65 4.92
C ALA A 134 18.95 -0.60 4.51
N ARG A 135 18.12 -0.11 5.44
CA ARG A 135 17.14 0.96 5.18
C ARG A 135 17.82 2.29 4.92
N ILE A 136 18.75 2.69 5.80
CA ILE A 136 19.52 3.94 5.70
C ILE A 136 20.34 3.94 4.41
N GLU A 137 21.09 2.88 4.16
CA GLU A 137 21.95 2.75 2.99
C GLU A 137 21.14 2.77 1.69
N ARG A 138 19.98 2.10 1.65
CA ARG A 138 19.07 2.21 0.49
C ARG A 138 18.62 3.65 0.28
N LEU A 139 18.21 4.34 1.34
CA LEU A 139 17.67 5.69 1.25
C LEU A 139 18.73 6.72 0.86
N ARG A 140 19.97 6.57 1.36
CA ARG A 140 21.11 7.42 0.99
C ARG A 140 21.49 7.25 -0.48
N ARG A 141 21.57 6.01 -1.00
CA ARG A 141 21.80 5.78 -2.43
C ARG A 141 20.70 6.39 -3.30
N GLU A 142 19.45 6.28 -2.87
CA GLU A 142 18.33 6.91 -3.56
C GLU A 142 18.47 8.44 -3.57
N ALA A 143 18.80 9.05 -2.42
CA ALA A 143 19.00 10.49 -2.31
C ALA A 143 20.20 11.00 -3.12
N GLU A 144 21.32 10.25 -3.15
CA GLU A 144 22.49 10.56 -3.96
C GLU A 144 22.15 10.55 -5.45
N LEU A 145 21.44 9.51 -5.91
CA LEU A 145 20.96 9.41 -7.28
C LEU A 145 20.04 10.59 -7.64
N HIS A 146 19.08 10.91 -6.78
CA HIS A 146 18.12 11.99 -7.04
C HIS A 146 18.71 13.39 -6.89
N GLY A 147 19.83 13.54 -6.18
CA GLY A 147 20.50 14.82 -6.00
C GLY A 147 20.97 15.45 -7.32
N SER A 148 21.18 14.64 -8.37
CA SER A 148 21.50 15.12 -9.71
C SER A 148 20.30 15.22 -10.65
N TYR A 149 19.09 14.86 -10.21
CA TYR A 149 17.91 14.83 -11.07
C TYR A 149 17.34 16.24 -11.26
N TYR A 150 16.81 16.47 -12.45
CA TYR A 150 15.99 17.61 -12.78
C TYR A 150 14.59 17.39 -12.24
N THR A 151 13.89 18.48 -11.94
CA THR A 151 12.56 18.44 -11.32
C THR A 151 11.58 19.29 -12.10
N SER A 152 10.45 18.70 -12.47
CA SER A 152 9.28 19.40 -13.03
C SER A 152 8.13 19.38 -12.03
N HIS A 153 7.52 20.53 -11.79
CA HIS A 153 6.45 20.70 -10.81
C HIS A 153 5.09 20.87 -11.51
N GLY A 154 4.13 20.05 -11.11
CA GLY A 154 2.71 20.21 -11.41
C GLY A 154 1.94 20.72 -10.19
N ALA A 155 0.61 20.69 -10.27
CA ALA A 155 -0.24 21.14 -9.15
C ALA A 155 -0.34 20.08 -8.05
N ARG A 156 -0.37 18.79 -8.42
CA ARG A 156 -0.47 17.65 -7.49
C ARG A 156 0.69 16.66 -7.61
N PHE A 157 1.56 16.85 -8.59
CA PHE A 157 2.65 15.93 -8.88
C PHE A 157 3.97 16.68 -8.99
N THR A 158 5.05 16.02 -8.60
CA THR A 158 6.43 16.46 -8.87
C THR A 158 7.15 15.33 -9.57
N VAL A 159 7.72 15.58 -10.75
CA VAL A 159 8.42 14.57 -11.56
C VAL A 159 9.92 14.82 -11.49
N LEU A 160 10.68 13.82 -11.03
CA LEU A 160 12.14 13.79 -11.03
C LEU A 160 12.64 12.94 -12.21
N PHE A 161 13.66 13.43 -12.93
CA PHE A 161 14.23 12.78 -14.11
C PHE A 161 15.72 13.10 -14.29
N GLU A 162 16.47 12.28 -15.03
CA GLU A 162 17.94 12.29 -15.03
C GLU A 162 18.57 13.52 -15.71
N GLY A 163 17.99 13.97 -16.83
CA GLY A 163 18.61 15.02 -17.64
C GLY A 163 17.64 15.76 -18.57
N PRO A 164 18.09 16.84 -19.23
CA PRO A 164 17.26 17.64 -20.13
C PRO A 164 16.63 16.84 -21.29
N ALA A 165 17.24 15.71 -21.67
CA ALA A 165 16.68 14.83 -22.69
C ALA A 165 15.31 14.23 -22.31
N ASP A 166 15.04 14.06 -21.01
CA ASP A 166 13.78 13.52 -20.48
C ASP A 166 12.77 14.62 -20.12
N GLU A 167 13.07 15.90 -20.36
CA GLU A 167 12.20 17.02 -19.96
C GLU A 167 10.82 16.95 -20.65
N ALA A 168 10.79 16.64 -21.94
CA ALA A 168 9.54 16.45 -22.69
C ALA A 168 8.74 15.25 -22.16
N LEU A 169 9.42 14.19 -21.72
CA LEU A 169 8.80 13.01 -21.13
C LEU A 169 8.23 13.32 -19.75
N ALA A 170 8.93 14.11 -18.94
CA ALA A 170 8.48 14.56 -17.63
C ALA A 170 7.27 15.50 -17.73
N ALA A 171 7.29 16.45 -18.67
CA ALA A 171 6.13 17.31 -18.96
C ALA A 171 4.91 16.48 -19.36
N ARG A 172 5.10 15.50 -20.23
CA ARG A 172 4.03 14.60 -20.67
C ARG A 172 3.51 13.72 -19.53
N ALA A 173 4.38 13.24 -18.65
CA ALA A 173 3.97 12.51 -17.45
C ALA A 173 3.09 13.36 -16.53
N LEU A 174 3.42 14.64 -16.33
CA LEU A 174 2.58 15.57 -15.57
C LEU A 174 1.19 15.74 -16.20
N GLU A 175 1.10 15.95 -17.51
CA GLU A 175 -0.18 16.08 -18.21
C GLU A 175 -1.06 14.83 -18.03
N ILE A 176 -0.48 13.64 -18.22
CA ILE A 176 -1.14 12.36 -18.04
C ILE A 176 -1.69 12.23 -16.62
N LEU A 177 -0.84 12.50 -15.62
CA LEU A 177 -1.19 12.32 -14.22
C LEU A 177 -2.22 13.34 -13.74
N GLU A 178 -2.16 14.59 -14.19
CA GLU A 178 -3.17 15.60 -13.88
C GLU A 178 -4.53 15.24 -14.52
N ALA A 179 -4.54 14.71 -15.75
CA ALA A 179 -5.77 14.20 -16.36
C ALA A 179 -6.30 12.96 -15.62
N ALA A 180 -5.43 12.02 -15.27
CA ALA A 180 -5.77 10.83 -14.51
C ALA A 180 -6.32 11.17 -13.13
N TYR A 181 -5.74 12.17 -12.46
CA TYR A 181 -6.20 12.70 -11.19
C TYR A 181 -7.66 13.10 -11.28
N TRP A 182 -8.04 13.95 -12.23
CA TRP A 182 -9.45 14.36 -12.36
C TRP A 182 -10.37 13.20 -12.69
N ARG A 183 -10.01 12.32 -13.63
CA ARG A 183 -10.85 11.18 -14.01
C ARG A 183 -11.08 10.22 -12.86
N ALA A 184 -10.02 9.69 -12.27
CA ALA A 184 -10.12 8.64 -11.25
C ALA A 184 -10.61 9.17 -9.90
N SER A 185 -10.17 10.37 -9.50
CA SER A 185 -10.62 11.01 -8.25
C SER A 185 -12.11 11.32 -8.28
N THR A 186 -12.61 11.82 -9.41
CA THR A 186 -14.06 12.07 -9.59
C THR A 186 -14.84 10.76 -9.57
N ALA A 187 -14.34 9.73 -10.27
CA ALA A 187 -15.00 8.43 -10.35
C ALA A 187 -15.15 7.74 -8.99
N LEU A 188 -14.10 7.81 -8.14
CA LEU A 188 -14.09 7.16 -6.82
C LEU A 188 -14.46 8.09 -5.66
N ALA A 189 -14.79 9.35 -5.93
CA ALA A 189 -15.03 10.40 -4.93
C ALA A 189 -13.90 10.49 -3.88
N ALA A 190 -12.67 10.57 -4.37
CA ALA A 190 -11.45 10.41 -3.59
C ALA A 190 -10.38 11.38 -4.05
N TYR A 191 -9.85 12.23 -3.17
CA TYR A 191 -8.95 13.34 -3.56
C TYR A 191 -7.69 13.34 -2.70
N PRO A 192 -6.60 12.70 -3.17
CA PRO A 192 -5.32 12.75 -2.47
C PRO A 192 -4.83 14.20 -2.31
N GLU A 193 -4.64 14.65 -1.07
CA GLU A 193 -4.21 16.02 -0.78
C GLU A 193 -2.68 16.22 -0.88
N GLN A 194 -1.93 15.13 -0.77
CA GLN A 194 -0.47 15.17 -0.78
C GLN A 194 0.06 15.29 -2.21
N ILE A 195 1.13 16.07 -2.40
CA ILE A 195 1.87 16.09 -3.66
C ILE A 195 2.54 14.73 -3.86
N ILE A 196 2.21 14.06 -4.95
CA ILE A 196 2.76 12.74 -5.27
C ILE A 196 4.06 12.94 -6.04
N THR A 197 5.15 12.39 -5.51
CA THR A 197 6.44 12.38 -6.22
C THR A 197 6.47 11.23 -7.21
N VAL A 198 6.88 11.55 -8.44
CA VAL A 198 7.03 10.63 -9.57
C VAL A 198 8.49 10.64 -9.96
N ILE A 199 9.08 9.47 -10.16
CA ILE A 199 10.50 9.35 -10.49
C ILE A 199 10.63 8.51 -11.77
N LEU A 200 11.18 9.14 -12.79
CA LEU A 200 11.52 8.50 -14.06
C LEU A 200 12.93 7.94 -13.95
N TYR A 201 13.07 6.63 -14.17
CA TYR A 201 14.34 5.91 -14.07
C TYR A 201 14.72 5.29 -15.40
N THR A 202 16.02 5.12 -15.66
CA THR A 202 16.44 4.11 -16.63
C THR A 202 16.04 2.71 -16.17
N ALA A 203 15.97 1.75 -17.09
CA ALA A 203 15.60 0.38 -16.75
C ALA A 203 16.52 -0.26 -15.69
N ASP A 204 17.81 0.08 -15.72
CA ASP A 204 18.80 -0.44 -14.77
C ASP A 204 18.67 0.22 -13.40
N GLN A 205 18.56 1.55 -13.33
CA GLN A 205 18.31 2.26 -12.07
C GLN A 205 17.01 1.77 -11.40
N PHE A 206 15.94 1.59 -12.17
CA PHE A 206 14.66 1.10 -11.63
C PHE A 206 14.82 -0.26 -10.97
N ARG A 207 15.54 -1.18 -11.64
CA ARG A 207 15.80 -2.54 -11.13
C ARG A 207 16.62 -2.50 -9.85
N ASP A 208 17.68 -1.70 -9.82
CA ASP A 208 18.61 -1.61 -8.70
C ASP A 208 17.96 -1.00 -7.46
N ILE A 209 17.13 0.04 -7.65
CA ILE A 209 16.43 0.73 -6.56
C ILE A 209 15.25 -0.10 -6.04
N THR A 210 14.38 -0.58 -6.92
CA THR A 210 13.13 -1.25 -6.50
C THR A 210 13.34 -2.71 -6.09
N ARG A 211 14.39 -3.37 -6.63
CA ARG A 211 14.61 -4.82 -6.54
C ARG A 211 13.39 -5.63 -6.99
N SER A 212 12.55 -5.06 -7.86
CA SER A 212 11.34 -5.71 -8.39
C SER A 212 11.68 -6.69 -9.52
N PRO A 213 10.82 -7.69 -9.77
CA PRO A 213 10.95 -8.57 -10.95
C PRO A 213 10.99 -7.77 -12.27
N GLN A 214 11.61 -8.35 -13.31
CA GLN A 214 11.76 -7.67 -14.61
C GLN A 214 10.43 -7.32 -15.31
N TRP A 215 9.33 -7.99 -14.96
CA TRP A 215 8.01 -7.76 -15.54
C TRP A 215 7.26 -6.59 -14.90
N THR A 216 7.76 -6.04 -13.80
CA THR A 216 7.15 -4.90 -13.12
C THR A 216 7.26 -3.64 -13.99
N ALA A 217 6.12 -3.16 -14.47
CA ALA A 217 6.05 -2.03 -15.41
C ALA A 217 6.19 -0.67 -14.72
N GLY A 218 5.85 -0.58 -13.43
CA GLY A 218 6.01 0.56 -12.56
C GLY A 218 5.88 0.11 -11.10
N ALA A 219 6.08 1.03 -10.15
CA ALA A 219 5.83 0.72 -8.75
C ALA A 219 5.36 1.93 -7.96
N TYR A 220 4.39 1.73 -7.08
CA TYR A 220 3.98 2.69 -6.08
C TYR A 220 4.38 2.25 -4.66
N ASP A 221 5.19 3.05 -3.96
CA ASP A 221 5.62 2.81 -2.57
C ASP A 221 5.41 4.02 -1.63
N GLY A 222 4.53 4.94 -2.03
CA GLY A 222 4.44 6.33 -1.54
C GLY A 222 4.93 7.33 -2.59
N ARG A 223 5.68 6.83 -3.57
CA ARG A 223 6.12 7.52 -4.78
C ARG A 223 5.79 6.67 -5.98
N ILE A 224 5.52 7.29 -7.11
CA ILE A 224 5.35 6.59 -8.39
C ILE A 224 6.72 6.44 -9.03
N ARG A 225 7.16 5.21 -9.31
CA ARG A 225 8.46 4.91 -9.92
C ARG A 225 8.22 4.28 -11.28
N VAL A 226 8.79 4.86 -12.34
CA VAL A 226 8.55 4.42 -13.72
C VAL A 226 9.88 4.21 -14.46
N PRO A 227 10.15 3.01 -15.00
CA PRO A 227 11.28 2.78 -15.89
C PRO A 227 10.99 3.35 -17.29
N VAL A 228 11.67 4.41 -17.67
CA VAL A 228 11.64 5.03 -19.00
C VAL A 228 12.67 4.33 -19.91
N ARG A 229 12.20 3.36 -20.71
CA ARG A 229 13.03 2.52 -21.60
C ARG A 229 13.42 3.23 -22.91
N GLY A 230 13.88 4.48 -22.85
CA GLY A 230 13.92 5.36 -24.03
C GLY A 230 12.52 5.60 -24.61
N ALA A 231 11.51 5.60 -23.73
CA ALA A 231 10.12 5.68 -24.10
C ALA A 231 9.83 7.03 -24.77
N SER A 232 9.10 6.98 -25.88
CA SER A 232 8.56 8.21 -26.48
C SER A 232 7.55 8.85 -25.51
N PRO A 233 7.53 10.19 -25.38
CA PRO A 233 6.45 10.89 -24.67
C PRO A 233 5.05 10.51 -25.17
N GLU A 234 4.92 10.18 -26.45
CA GLU A 234 3.63 9.79 -27.05
C GLU A 234 3.27 8.31 -26.82
N SER A 235 4.05 7.54 -26.07
CA SER A 235 3.78 6.12 -25.91
C SER A 235 2.54 5.89 -25.04
N GLN A 236 1.60 5.09 -25.56
CA GLN A 236 0.45 4.62 -24.78
C GLN A 236 0.87 3.82 -23.55
N GLU A 237 2.03 3.16 -23.61
CA GLU A 237 2.58 2.40 -22.49
C GLU A 237 2.94 3.30 -21.30
N LEU A 238 3.50 4.49 -21.54
CA LEU A 238 3.76 5.45 -20.46
C LEU A 238 2.47 5.88 -19.78
N GLU A 239 1.44 6.23 -20.56
CA GLU A 239 0.15 6.62 -20.00
C GLU A 239 -0.47 5.49 -19.17
N ARG A 240 -0.45 4.27 -19.72
CA ARG A 240 -0.94 3.07 -19.06
C ARG A 240 -0.26 2.84 -17.71
N VAL A 241 1.07 2.85 -17.66
CA VAL A 241 1.83 2.63 -16.42
C VAL A 241 1.57 3.75 -15.41
N LEU A 242 1.61 5.02 -15.83
CA LEU A 242 1.37 6.14 -14.91
C LEU A 242 -0.02 6.11 -14.29
N VAL A 243 -1.05 5.82 -15.08
CA VAL A 243 -2.43 5.71 -14.61
C VAL A 243 -2.60 4.52 -13.67
N HIS A 244 -1.96 3.38 -13.97
CA HIS A 244 -1.95 2.22 -13.09
C HIS A 244 -1.36 2.55 -11.72
N GLU A 245 -0.14 3.10 -11.68
CA GLU A 245 0.54 3.44 -10.42
C GLU A 245 -0.16 4.57 -9.65
N PHE A 246 -0.73 5.56 -10.36
CA PHE A 246 -1.54 6.58 -9.72
C PHE A 246 -2.81 6.01 -9.07
N THR A 247 -3.43 5.00 -9.69
CA THR A 247 -4.61 4.36 -9.11
C THR A 247 -4.27 3.67 -7.78
N HIS A 248 -3.07 3.08 -7.65
CA HIS A 248 -2.60 2.58 -6.36
C HIS A 248 -2.47 3.69 -5.31
N ALA A 249 -1.96 4.86 -5.70
CA ALA A 249 -1.89 6.02 -4.82
C ALA A 249 -3.28 6.48 -4.36
N LEU A 250 -4.24 6.52 -5.29
CA LEU A 250 -5.62 6.89 -5.01
C LEU A 250 -6.30 5.92 -4.05
N VAL A 251 -6.23 4.61 -4.31
CA VAL A 251 -6.82 3.60 -3.42
C VAL A 251 -6.16 3.64 -2.04
N GLN A 252 -4.84 3.81 -1.97
CA GLN A 252 -4.11 3.94 -0.70
C GLN A 252 -4.52 5.18 0.10
N ALA A 253 -4.88 6.28 -0.57
CA ALA A 253 -5.35 7.50 0.08
C ALA A 253 -6.77 7.34 0.66
N VAL A 254 -7.64 6.57 0.00
CA VAL A 254 -9.01 6.31 0.47
C VAL A 254 -9.05 5.24 1.53
N ALA A 255 -8.50 4.07 1.21
CA ALA A 255 -8.61 2.84 1.95
C ALA A 255 -7.21 2.25 2.13
N PRO A 256 -6.42 2.77 3.09
CA PRO A 256 -5.01 2.44 3.21
C PRO A 256 -4.74 0.97 3.55
N ARG A 257 -5.77 0.24 3.98
CA ARG A 257 -5.74 -1.18 4.36
C ARG A 257 -7.10 -1.83 4.13
N GLY A 258 -7.13 -3.16 4.15
CA GLY A 258 -8.36 -3.96 4.10
C GLY A 258 -8.92 -4.21 2.69
N VAL A 259 -8.43 -3.49 1.69
CA VAL A 259 -8.79 -3.69 0.29
C VAL A 259 -8.13 -4.98 -0.24
N PRO A 260 -8.89 -5.94 -0.80
CA PRO A 260 -8.32 -7.16 -1.35
C PRO A 260 -7.51 -6.87 -2.62
N VAL A 261 -6.50 -7.70 -2.91
CA VAL A 261 -5.58 -7.48 -4.05
C VAL A 261 -6.33 -7.41 -5.38
N TRP A 262 -7.33 -8.26 -5.62
CA TRP A 262 -8.13 -8.19 -6.84
C TRP A 262 -8.84 -6.84 -7.04
N LEU A 263 -9.29 -6.18 -5.96
CA LEU A 263 -9.96 -4.88 -6.09
C LEU A 263 -8.92 -3.79 -6.37
N HIS A 264 -7.76 -3.85 -5.70
CA HIS A 264 -6.63 -2.96 -5.95
C HIS A 264 -6.16 -3.03 -7.41
N GLU A 265 -5.76 -4.22 -7.86
CA GLU A 265 -5.20 -4.42 -9.20
C GLU A 265 -6.27 -4.28 -10.28
N GLY A 266 -7.51 -4.71 -10.00
CA GLY A 266 -8.64 -4.56 -10.92
C GLY A 266 -8.98 -3.10 -11.18
N LEU A 267 -9.02 -2.25 -10.14
CA LEU A 267 -9.20 -0.80 -10.31
C LEU A 267 -8.05 -0.20 -11.12
N ALA A 268 -6.81 -0.55 -10.79
CA ALA A 268 -5.64 -0.05 -11.51
C ALA A 268 -5.72 -0.36 -13.01
N VAL A 269 -6.06 -1.60 -13.38
CA VAL A 269 -6.26 -1.98 -14.78
C VAL A 269 -7.49 -1.32 -15.40
N THR A 270 -8.63 -1.23 -14.72
CA THR A 270 -9.85 -0.63 -15.28
C THR A 270 -9.67 0.86 -15.60
N PHE A 271 -8.85 1.60 -14.83
CA PHE A 271 -8.56 3.00 -15.13
C PHE A 271 -7.50 3.19 -16.23
N GLU A 272 -6.71 2.17 -16.57
CA GLU A 272 -5.76 2.22 -17.69
C GLU A 272 -6.47 2.52 -19.01
N PRO A 273 -5.86 3.30 -19.92
CA PRO A 273 -6.33 3.40 -21.29
C PRO A 273 -6.41 2.01 -21.94
N GLY A 274 -7.62 1.58 -22.31
CA GLY A 274 -7.86 0.28 -22.94
C GLY A 274 -7.75 -0.94 -22.02
N GLY A 275 -7.62 -0.75 -20.70
CA GLY A 275 -7.39 -1.85 -19.76
C GLY A 275 -8.54 -2.86 -19.69
N SER A 276 -9.80 -2.42 -19.67
CA SER A 276 -10.96 -3.32 -19.71
C SER A 276 -11.03 -4.14 -21.00
N ALA A 277 -10.75 -3.55 -22.16
CA ALA A 277 -10.72 -4.26 -23.44
C ALA A 277 -9.56 -5.28 -23.51
N TRP A 278 -8.40 -4.94 -22.96
CA TRP A 278 -7.29 -5.89 -22.81
C TRP A 278 -7.69 -7.08 -21.94
N ALA A 279 -8.33 -6.81 -20.79
CA ALA A 279 -8.77 -7.84 -19.86
C ALA A 279 -9.78 -8.80 -20.50
N GLU A 280 -10.78 -8.26 -21.20
CA GLU A 280 -11.76 -9.03 -21.97
C GLU A 280 -11.05 -9.93 -23.00
N GLY A 281 -10.11 -9.38 -23.78
CA GLY A 281 -9.33 -10.15 -24.75
C GLY A 281 -8.51 -11.29 -24.11
N GLN A 282 -7.89 -11.06 -22.95
CA GLN A 282 -7.17 -12.12 -22.22
C GLN A 282 -8.11 -13.24 -21.74
N LEU A 283 -9.32 -12.89 -21.29
CA LEU A 283 -10.28 -13.83 -20.75
C LEU A 283 -11.05 -14.59 -21.84
N ALA A 284 -11.30 -13.97 -23.00
CA ALA A 284 -11.88 -14.63 -24.16
C ALA A 284 -10.93 -15.69 -24.75
N GLY A 285 -9.61 -15.45 -24.68
CA GLY A 285 -8.58 -16.38 -25.13
C GLY A 285 -8.26 -17.53 -24.16
N SER A 286 -8.91 -17.60 -23.00
CA SER A 286 -8.59 -18.57 -21.94
C SER A 286 -9.85 -19.22 -21.38
N THR A 287 -9.86 -20.54 -21.22
CA THR A 287 -10.90 -21.28 -20.48
C THR A 287 -10.57 -21.43 -19.00
N SER A 288 -9.34 -21.11 -18.58
CA SER A 288 -8.92 -21.19 -17.19
C SER A 288 -9.39 -19.98 -16.40
N ARG A 289 -9.78 -20.20 -15.14
CA ARG A 289 -10.12 -19.15 -14.18
C ARG A 289 -9.49 -19.47 -12.83
N LEU A 290 -8.94 -18.46 -12.18
CA LEU A 290 -8.43 -18.52 -10.83
C LEU A 290 -9.59 -18.29 -9.84
N PRO A 291 -9.70 -19.11 -8.77
CA PRO A 291 -10.66 -18.87 -7.70
C PRO A 291 -10.42 -17.50 -7.05
N LEU A 292 -11.48 -16.81 -6.62
CA LEU A 292 -11.35 -15.48 -6.01
C LEU A 292 -10.41 -15.47 -4.79
N ALA A 293 -10.39 -16.55 -4.00
CA ALA A 293 -9.47 -16.70 -2.87
C ALA A 293 -7.99 -16.56 -3.28
N ARG A 294 -7.62 -16.98 -4.50
CA ARG A 294 -6.27 -16.79 -5.06
C ARG A 294 -6.03 -15.34 -5.50
N LEU A 295 -7.09 -14.61 -5.86
CA LEU A 295 -7.03 -13.22 -6.26
C LEU A 295 -7.03 -12.24 -5.06
N THR A 296 -7.40 -12.70 -3.87
CA THR A 296 -7.29 -11.92 -2.63
C THR A 296 -5.84 -11.75 -2.16
N GLY A 297 -4.97 -12.72 -2.48
CA GLY A 297 -3.56 -12.74 -2.09
C GLY A 297 -2.63 -12.03 -3.08
N SER A 298 -1.33 -11.96 -2.75
CA SER A 298 -0.33 -11.30 -3.60
C SER A 298 -0.13 -12.03 -4.93
N PHE A 299 -0.15 -11.27 -6.03
CA PHE A 299 0.11 -11.83 -7.37
C PHE A 299 1.60 -12.12 -7.61
N ALA A 300 2.50 -11.59 -6.78
CA ALA A 300 3.94 -11.77 -6.93
C ALA A 300 4.42 -13.23 -6.75
N SER A 301 3.59 -14.10 -6.17
CA SER A 301 3.87 -15.55 -6.06
C SER A 301 3.32 -16.38 -7.21
N LEU A 302 2.56 -15.78 -8.13
CA LEU A 302 1.95 -16.47 -9.25
C LEU A 302 2.96 -16.68 -10.40
N SER A 303 2.70 -17.66 -11.25
CA SER A 303 3.42 -17.78 -12.53
C SER A 303 3.09 -16.57 -13.43
N ALA A 304 3.92 -16.28 -14.43
CA ALA A 304 3.65 -15.17 -15.34
C ALA A 304 2.33 -15.32 -16.12
N ALA A 305 1.91 -16.56 -16.40
CA ALA A 305 0.62 -16.84 -17.03
C ALA A 305 -0.54 -16.59 -16.06
N ASP A 306 -0.45 -17.12 -14.83
CA ASP A 306 -1.48 -16.94 -13.80
C ASP A 306 -1.58 -15.48 -13.35
N ALA A 307 -0.47 -14.75 -13.27
CA ALA A 307 -0.48 -13.33 -12.94
C ALA A 307 -1.24 -12.52 -13.99
N ARG A 308 -0.97 -12.74 -15.29
CA ARG A 308 -1.73 -12.08 -16.37
C ARG A 308 -3.23 -12.39 -16.28
N LEU A 309 -3.57 -13.65 -16.03
CA LEU A 309 -4.96 -14.06 -15.84
C LEU A 309 -5.59 -13.42 -14.60
N ALA A 310 -4.83 -13.30 -13.50
CA ALA A 310 -5.28 -12.66 -12.27
C ALA A 310 -5.58 -11.18 -12.47
N TYR A 311 -4.71 -10.44 -13.16
CA TYR A 311 -4.95 -9.05 -13.54
C TYR A 311 -6.21 -8.91 -14.41
N ALA A 312 -6.33 -9.73 -15.45
CA ALA A 312 -7.49 -9.69 -16.35
C ALA A 312 -8.81 -10.03 -15.62
N GLN A 313 -8.84 -11.08 -14.81
CA GLN A 313 -10.02 -11.43 -14.00
C GLN A 313 -10.38 -10.32 -13.02
N SER A 314 -9.37 -9.74 -12.34
CA SER A 314 -9.58 -8.64 -11.39
C SER A 314 -10.21 -7.42 -12.07
N ALA A 315 -9.71 -7.04 -13.26
CA ALA A 315 -10.25 -5.94 -14.05
C ALA A 315 -11.67 -6.22 -14.56
N ALA A 316 -11.97 -7.46 -14.97
CA ALA A 316 -13.31 -7.84 -15.39
C ALA A 316 -14.32 -7.80 -14.22
N ILE A 317 -13.90 -8.28 -13.04
CA ILE A 317 -14.70 -8.20 -11.82
C ILE A 317 -15.02 -6.73 -11.49
N VAL A 318 -14.01 -5.85 -11.50
CA VAL A 318 -14.20 -4.42 -11.20
C VAL A 318 -15.05 -3.74 -12.27
N THR A 319 -14.86 -4.05 -13.55
CA THR A 319 -15.67 -3.53 -14.65
C THR A 319 -17.15 -3.89 -14.45
N ALA A 320 -17.46 -5.15 -14.13
CA ALA A 320 -18.82 -5.59 -13.83
C ALA A 320 -19.44 -4.85 -12.62
N LEU A 321 -18.63 -4.51 -11.61
CA LEU A 321 -19.10 -3.67 -10.49
C LEU A 321 -19.40 -2.25 -10.92
N VAL A 322 -18.53 -1.65 -11.73
CA VAL A 322 -18.74 -0.31 -12.28
C VAL A 322 -19.99 -0.29 -13.17
N ASP A 323 -20.21 -1.30 -14.00
CA ASP A 323 -21.40 -1.39 -14.85
C ASP A 323 -22.68 -1.55 -14.04
N ARG A 324 -22.61 -2.24 -12.90
CA ARG A 324 -23.75 -2.48 -12.01
C ARG A 324 -24.14 -1.27 -11.17
N GLY A 325 -23.16 -0.63 -10.51
CA GLY A 325 -23.40 0.38 -9.47
C GLY A 325 -22.77 1.74 -9.75
N GLY A 326 -22.03 1.87 -10.85
CA GLY A 326 -21.16 3.01 -11.12
C GLY A 326 -19.88 2.99 -10.29
N ALA A 327 -18.87 3.74 -10.76
CA ALA A 327 -17.61 3.89 -10.05
C ALA A 327 -17.78 4.51 -8.65
N ALA A 328 -18.80 5.36 -8.45
CA ALA A 328 -19.10 5.97 -7.16
C ALA A 328 -19.48 4.94 -6.09
N ALA A 329 -20.21 3.87 -6.45
CA ALA A 329 -20.52 2.79 -5.52
C ALA A 329 -19.26 2.01 -5.11
N VAL A 330 -18.34 1.78 -6.05
CA VAL A 330 -17.03 1.18 -5.75
C VAL A 330 -16.23 2.09 -4.82
N GLY A 331 -16.21 3.39 -5.08
CA GLY A 331 -15.60 4.40 -4.18
C GLY A 331 -16.20 4.36 -2.77
N ALA A 332 -17.52 4.25 -2.65
CA ALA A 332 -18.21 4.16 -1.36
C ALA A 332 -17.86 2.87 -0.60
N VAL A 333 -17.70 1.74 -1.30
CA VAL A 333 -17.16 0.49 -0.72
C VAL A 333 -15.76 0.72 -0.15
N LEU A 334 -14.86 1.39 -0.89
CA LEU A 334 -13.52 1.71 -0.38
C LEU A 334 -13.58 2.57 0.89
N GLN A 335 -14.46 3.58 0.93
CA GLN A 335 -14.64 4.43 2.11
C GLN A 335 -15.17 3.64 3.32
N ASP A 336 -16.07 2.68 3.12
CA ASP A 336 -16.56 1.82 4.20
C ASP A 336 -15.46 0.90 4.75
N ILE A 337 -14.65 0.31 3.86
CA ILE A 337 -13.47 -0.47 4.23
C ILE A 337 -12.50 0.39 5.05
N ALA A 338 -12.29 1.66 4.65
CA ALA A 338 -11.45 2.59 5.38
C ALA A 338 -11.94 2.88 6.80
N ARG A 339 -13.27 2.84 7.03
CA ARG A 339 -13.88 2.95 8.37
C ARG A 339 -13.83 1.64 9.17
N GLY A 340 -13.34 0.56 8.57
CA GLY A 340 -13.15 -0.74 9.20
C GLY A 340 -14.29 -1.73 8.96
N ASP A 341 -15.23 -1.43 8.05
CA ASP A 341 -16.30 -2.37 7.70
C ASP A 341 -15.74 -3.56 6.91
N ALA A 342 -16.32 -4.73 7.13
CA ALA A 342 -16.00 -5.91 6.33
C ALA A 342 -16.44 -5.70 4.88
N LEU A 343 -15.64 -6.13 3.90
CA LEU A 343 -15.92 -5.99 2.47
C LEU A 343 -17.33 -6.46 2.09
N ALA A 344 -17.78 -7.60 2.61
CA ALA A 344 -19.11 -8.13 2.32
C ALA A 344 -20.23 -7.17 2.76
N VAL A 345 -20.09 -6.55 3.94
CA VAL A 345 -21.05 -5.58 4.49
C VAL A 345 -21.04 -4.30 3.68
N ALA A 346 -19.86 -3.78 3.35
CA ALA A 346 -19.71 -2.60 2.49
C ALA A 346 -20.31 -2.85 1.10
N PHE A 347 -20.05 -4.03 0.52
CA PHE A 347 -20.58 -4.43 -0.77
C PHE A 347 -22.10 -4.46 -0.78
N GLU A 348 -22.71 -5.17 0.16
CA GLU A 348 -24.17 -5.31 0.25
C GLU A 348 -24.89 -3.97 0.39
N ARG A 349 -24.28 -3.04 1.13
CA ARG A 349 -24.79 -1.68 1.33
C ARG A 349 -24.86 -0.86 0.05
N HIS A 350 -23.89 -1.01 -0.86
CA HIS A 350 -23.78 -0.17 -2.05
C HIS A 350 -24.26 -0.85 -3.35
N PHE A 351 -24.27 -2.19 -3.39
CA PHE A 351 -24.70 -2.96 -4.56
C PHE A 351 -26.07 -3.64 -4.39
N PHE A 352 -26.68 -3.52 -3.20
CA PHE A 352 -28.01 -4.05 -2.86
C PHE A 352 -28.17 -5.53 -3.24
N MET A 353 -27.10 -6.31 -3.05
CA MET A 353 -27.00 -7.72 -3.42
C MET A 353 -26.13 -8.42 -2.36
N PRO A 354 -26.53 -9.61 -1.87
CA PRO A 354 -25.71 -10.43 -0.99
C PRO A 354 -24.33 -10.67 -1.60
N TYR A 355 -23.26 -10.47 -0.83
CA TYR A 355 -21.91 -10.68 -1.37
C TYR A 355 -21.71 -12.12 -1.83
N ALA A 356 -22.33 -13.09 -1.14
CA ALA A 356 -22.30 -14.49 -1.53
C ALA A 356 -22.92 -14.75 -2.92
N ASP A 357 -24.00 -14.04 -3.27
CA ASP A 357 -24.65 -14.18 -4.59
C ASP A 357 -23.75 -13.63 -5.69
N PHE A 358 -23.06 -12.52 -5.41
CA PHE A 358 -22.04 -11.99 -6.32
C PHE A 358 -20.90 -12.98 -6.54
N LEU A 359 -20.39 -13.61 -5.47
CA LEU A 359 -19.37 -14.66 -5.59
C LEU A 359 -19.86 -15.85 -6.42
N ALA A 360 -21.08 -16.32 -6.17
CA ALA A 360 -21.67 -17.42 -6.92
C ALA A 360 -21.84 -17.05 -8.41
N ALA A 361 -22.23 -15.81 -8.72
CA ALA A 361 -22.33 -15.32 -10.08
C ALA A 361 -20.97 -15.29 -10.79
N LEU A 362 -19.88 -14.93 -10.09
CA LEU A 362 -18.51 -14.98 -10.62
C LEU A 362 -18.03 -16.40 -10.91
N GLU A 363 -18.46 -17.39 -10.12
CA GLU A 363 -18.10 -18.80 -10.30
C GLU A 363 -18.89 -19.49 -11.42
N THR A 364 -20.13 -19.08 -11.62
CA THR A 364 -21.05 -19.69 -12.60
C THR A 364 -21.05 -18.99 -13.96
N SER A 365 -20.74 -17.70 -14.01
CA SER A 365 -20.75 -16.95 -15.26
C SER A 365 -19.41 -17.08 -15.99
N VAL A 366 -19.43 -17.84 -17.08
CA VAL A 366 -18.57 -17.55 -18.24
C VAL A 366 -18.93 -16.18 -18.83
N ASP A 367 -20.16 -15.68 -18.56
CA ASP A 367 -20.81 -14.55 -19.21
C ASP A 367 -20.77 -13.20 -18.45
N LEU A 368 -20.08 -13.07 -17.31
CA LEU A 368 -19.73 -11.74 -16.75
C LEU A 368 -18.59 -11.06 -17.55
N VAL A 369 -18.22 -11.67 -18.68
CA VAL A 369 -17.13 -11.33 -19.61
C VAL A 369 -17.68 -11.19 -21.04
N ARG A 370 -18.96 -10.85 -21.22
CA ARG A 370 -19.57 -10.56 -22.52
C ARG A 370 -20.46 -9.33 -22.49
#